data_AF-A0A359KG74-F1
#
_entry.id   AF-A0A359KG74-F1
#
_cell.length_a   1.000
_cell.length_b   1.000
_cell.length_c   1.000
_cell.angle_alpha   90.00
_cell.angle_beta   90.00
_cell.angle_gamma   90.00
#
_symmetry.space_group_name_H-M   'P 1'
#
loop_
_entity.id
_entity.type
_entity.pdbx_description
1 polymer ?
#
loop_
_entity_poly.entity_id
_entity_poly.type
_entity_poly.pdbx_seq_one_letter_code
_entity_poly.pdbx_strand_id
1 'polypeptide(L)' 'MTMNRRGLLGLFGAGAAAGCATLPSSEGVAVAFAHGVASGDPATDRVILWTRVTPADGHVGPVSGAWRVLDGQ' A
#
# COMPACT_ATOMS: atom_id res chain seq x y z
N MET A 1 38.00 13.90 7.16
CA MET A 1 36.77 14.18 6.39
C MET A 1 35.71 13.17 6.76
N THR A 2 34.60 13.62 7.35
CA THR A 2 33.41 12.77 7.58
C THR A 2 32.41 13.07 6.46
N MET A 3 32.19 12.08 5.59
CA MET A 3 31.21 12.18 4.50
C MET A 3 29.84 11.75 5.00
N ASN A 4 28.84 12.59 4.73
CA ASN A 4 27.46 12.37 5.15
C ASN A 4 26.65 11.79 3.97
N ARG A 5 25.94 10.68 4.21
CA ARG A 5 25.03 9.96 3.29
C ARG A 5 23.98 10.82 2.57
N ARG A 6 23.70 12.02 3.10
CA ARG A 6 22.76 12.99 2.53
C ARG A 6 23.28 13.73 1.30
N GLY A 7 24.58 13.67 0.99
CA GLY A 7 25.15 14.29 -0.21
C GLY A 7 25.07 13.45 -1.49
N LEU A 8 24.81 12.14 -1.38
CA LEU A 8 24.83 11.21 -2.53
C LEU A 8 23.53 11.18 -3.34
N LEU A 9 22.42 11.69 -2.80
CA LEU A 9 21.11 11.64 -3.45
C LEU A 9 20.75 12.90 -4.26
N GLY A 10 21.67 13.87 -4.36
CA GLY A 10 21.47 15.10 -5.13
C GLY A 10 21.85 15.02 -6.62
N LEU A 11 22.41 13.90 -7.09
CA LEU A 11 22.99 13.77 -8.44
C LEU A 11 22.19 12.84 -9.38
N PHE A 12 20.88 12.68 -9.17
CA PHE A 12 19.98 12.01 -10.11
C PHE A 12 18.85 12.94 -10.59
N GLY A 13 19.22 14.18 -10.89
CA GLY A 13 18.39 15.07 -11.71
C GLY A 13 18.76 14.94 -13.19
N ALA A 14 17.72 14.84 -14.04
CA ALA A 14 17.72 15.01 -15.49
C ALA A 14 18.15 13.82 -16.38
N GLY A 15 17.19 12.94 -16.66
CA GLY A 15 17.23 12.00 -17.79
C GLY A 15 15.82 11.71 -18.28
N ALA A 16 15.36 12.42 -19.32
CA ALA A 16 14.09 12.19 -19.98
C ALA A 16 14.17 10.92 -20.83
N ALA A 17 13.38 9.91 -20.49
CA ALA A 17 12.84 8.93 -21.44
C ALA A 17 11.65 8.23 -20.78
N ALA A 18 10.55 8.16 -21.52
CA ALA A 18 9.32 7.50 -21.15
C ALA A 18 9.55 6.01 -20.82
N GLY A 19 9.82 5.70 -19.56
CA GLY A 19 9.62 4.38 -19.00
C GLY A 19 8.33 4.43 -18.20
N CYS A 20 7.22 4.00 -18.80
CA CYS A 20 6.09 3.55 -18.00
C CYS A 20 6.64 2.44 -17.11
N ALA A 21 6.96 2.76 -15.86
CA ALA A 21 7.34 1.77 -14.88
C ALA A 21 6.10 0.90 -14.70
N THR A 22 6.05 -0.20 -15.44
CA THR A 22 5.12 -1.29 -15.16
C THR A 22 5.52 -1.79 -13.79
N LEU A 23 4.91 -1.23 -12.74
CA LEU A 23 4.91 -1.84 -11.43
C LEU A 23 4.44 -3.28 -11.66
N PRO A 24 5.17 -4.30 -11.19
CA PRO A 24 4.71 -5.67 -11.32
C PRO A 24 3.31 -5.70 -10.72
N SER A 25 2.33 -5.95 -11.58
CA SER A 25 0.99 -6.25 -11.15
C SER A 25 1.11 -7.64 -10.54
N SER A 26 1.32 -7.70 -9.21
CA SER A 26 1.22 -8.95 -8.48
C SER A 26 -0.09 -9.59 -8.93
N GLU A 27 -0.05 -10.80 -9.50
CA GLU A 27 -1.27 -11.57 -9.72
C GLU A 27 -1.92 -11.71 -8.35
N GLY A 28 -2.91 -10.87 -8.10
CA GLY A 28 -3.59 -10.79 -6.83
C GLY A 28 -4.40 -12.05 -6.68
N VAL A 29 -4.37 -12.64 -5.48
CA VAL A 29 -5.34 -13.65 -5.10
C VAL A 29 -6.73 -13.03 -5.26
N ALA A 30 -7.62 -13.70 -5.99
CA ALA A 30 -9.01 -13.28 -6.08
C ALA A 30 -9.63 -13.33 -4.68
N VAL A 31 -10.19 -12.20 -4.23
CA VAL A 31 -10.74 -12.04 -2.88
C VAL A 31 -12.09 -11.34 -2.92
N ALA A 32 -12.91 -11.62 -1.91
CA ALA A 32 -14.15 -10.92 -1.62
C ALA A 32 -14.13 -10.32 -0.20
N PHE A 33 -14.86 -9.22 -0.02
CA PHE A 33 -15.13 -8.62 1.29
C PHE A 33 -16.55 -8.98 1.75
N ALA A 34 -16.81 -10.28 1.96
CA ALA A 34 -18.15 -10.79 2.27
C ALA A 34 -18.76 -10.22 3.57
N HIS A 35 -17.92 -9.64 4.43
CA HIS A 35 -18.32 -9.06 5.72
C HIS A 35 -18.23 -7.53 5.73
N GLY A 36 -17.95 -6.92 4.57
CA GLY A 36 -17.77 -5.48 4.43
C GLY A 36 -16.49 -4.94 5.10
N VAL A 37 -16.50 -3.65 5.35
CA VAL A 37 -15.42 -2.88 6.00
C VAL A 37 -16.04 -2.10 7.13
N ALA A 38 -15.29 -1.91 8.22
CA ALA A 38 -15.75 -1.10 9.33
C ALA A 38 -14.58 -0.41 10.05
N SER A 39 -14.93 0.54 10.91
CA SER A 39 -14.02 1.35 11.71
C SER A 39 -14.44 1.36 13.17
N GLY A 40 -13.49 1.48 14.10
CA GLY A 40 -13.76 1.48 15.55
C GLY A 40 -12.63 2.07 16.39
N ASP A 41 -12.84 2.10 17.70
CA ASP A 41 -11.90 2.60 18.71
C ASP A 41 -11.27 3.96 18.37
N PRO A 42 -12.10 5.02 18.17
CA PRO A 42 -11.57 6.33 17.84
C PRO A 42 -10.80 6.94 19.02
N ALA A 43 -9.69 7.59 18.70
CA ALA A 43 -9.05 8.58 19.57
C ALA A 43 -8.96 9.92 18.80
N THR A 44 -8.42 10.95 19.44
CA THR A 44 -8.38 12.32 18.88
C THR A 44 -7.73 12.39 17.49
N ASP A 45 -6.79 11.51 17.18
CA ASP A 45 -5.96 11.54 15.97
C ASP A 45 -5.90 10.20 15.20
N ARG A 46 -6.68 9.20 15.61
CA ARG A 46 -6.59 7.85 15.04
C ARG A 46 -7.88 7.06 15.17
N VAL A 47 -8.02 6.05 14.33
CA VAL A 47 -9.12 5.09 14.33
C VAL A 47 -8.57 3.74 13.85
N ILE A 48 -9.18 2.64 14.29
CA ILE A 48 -8.90 1.32 13.73
C ILE A 48 -9.78 1.12 12.50
N LEU A 49 -9.18 0.68 11.39
CA LEU A 49 -9.88 0.15 10.22
C LEU A 49 -9.73 -1.36 10.21
N TRP A 50 -10.83 -2.08 9.99
CA TRP A 50 -10.78 -3.54 9.88
C TRP A 50 -11.71 -4.07 8.79
N THR A 51 -11.31 -5.21 8.24
CA THR A 51 -12.12 -6.03 7.36
C THR A 51 -11.67 -7.48 7.50
N ARG A 52 -12.52 -8.40 7.03
CA ARG A 52 -12.16 -9.81 6.86
C ARG A 52 -12.14 -10.10 5.37
N VAL A 53 -10.95 -10.41 4.87
CA VAL A 53 -10.75 -10.86 3.49
C VAL A 53 -11.17 -12.33 3.37
N THR A 54 -11.94 -12.64 2.33
CA THR A 54 -12.31 -14.02 1.95
C THR A 54 -11.65 -14.36 0.61
N PRO A 55 -10.54 -15.13 0.62
CA PRO A 55 -9.92 -15.63 -0.60
C PRO A 55 -10.82 -16.61 -1.35
N ALA A 56 -10.56 -16.81 -2.64
CA ALA A 56 -11.13 -17.91 -3.40
C ALA A 56 -10.81 -19.27 -2.77
N ASP A 57 -11.69 -20.25 -2.97
CA ASP A 57 -11.57 -21.59 -2.38
C ASP A 57 -10.21 -22.22 -2.68
N GLY A 58 -9.61 -22.83 -1.65
CA GLY A 58 -8.32 -23.51 -1.75
C GLY A 58 -7.09 -22.60 -1.60
N HIS A 59 -7.25 -21.26 -1.52
CA HIS A 59 -6.13 -20.39 -1.20
C HIS A 59 -5.72 -20.52 0.27
N VAL A 60 -4.48 -20.93 0.50
CA VAL A 60 -3.86 -20.99 1.83
C VAL A 60 -2.58 -20.17 1.77
N GLY A 61 -2.57 -19.03 2.45
CA GLY A 61 -1.40 -18.16 2.51
C GLY A 61 -1.72 -16.71 2.86
N PRO A 62 -0.69 -15.87 2.99
CA PRO A 62 -0.86 -14.44 3.16
C PRO A 62 -1.51 -13.81 1.93
N VAL A 63 -2.42 -12.87 2.16
CA VAL A 63 -3.01 -12.02 1.11
C VAL A 63 -2.48 -10.61 1.27
N SER A 64 -1.90 -10.07 0.21
CA SER A 64 -1.51 -8.66 0.16
C SER A 64 -2.74 -7.77 0.02
N GLY A 65 -2.84 -6.75 0.88
CA GLY A 65 -3.89 -5.74 0.83
C GLY A 65 -3.31 -4.34 0.98
N ALA A 66 -4.03 -3.34 0.49
CA ALA A 66 -3.69 -1.94 0.64
C ALA A 66 -4.82 -1.21 1.35
N TRP A 67 -4.45 -0.20 2.16
CA TRP A 67 -5.39 0.65 2.87
C TRP A 67 -5.19 2.10 2.41
N ARG A 68 -6.27 2.87 2.36
CA ARG A 68 -6.22 4.29 2.05
C ARG A 68 -7.23 5.03 2.91
N VAL A 69 -6.79 6.13 3.49
CA VAL A 69 -7.64 7.13 4.14
C VAL A 69 -7.56 8.39 3.27
N LEU A 70 -8.70 9.00 3.01
CA LEU A 70 -8.81 10.23 2.22
C LEU A 70 -9.37 11.32 3.14
N ASP A 71 -8.91 12.55 2.94
CA ASP A 71 -9.53 13.70 3.59
C ASP A 71 -10.93 13.94 2.99
N GLY A 72 -11.87 14.37 3.82
CA GLY A 72 -13.19 14.80 3.36
C GLY A 72 -13.05 16.03 2.46
N GLN A 73 -13.63 15.96 1.26
CA GLN A 73 -13.80 17.14 0.40
C GLN A 73 -14.86 18.08 0.99
#